data_AF-A0A958PGJ5-F1
#
_entry.id   AF-A0A958PGJ5-F1
#
_cell.length_a   1.000
_cell.length_b   1.000
_cell.length_c   1.000
_cell.angle_alpha   90.00
_cell.angle_beta   90.00
_cell.angle_gamma   90.00
#
_symmetry.space_group_name_H-M   'P 1'
#
loop_
_entity.id
_entity.type
_entity.pdbx_description
1 polymer ?
#
loop_
_entity_poly.entity_id
_entity_poly.type
_entity_poly.pdbx_seq_one_letter_code
_entity_poly.pdbx_strand_id
1 'polypeptide(L)'
;VIFLVGLQGTGKTTSAAKLALYIRKKYGKRPGLIPVDVYRPAAIDQLTQLAKTNDIPVFPSSSQEKPEVILEKAKAWAQENMVDVVIVDTAGRLQIDDELMSELQRLKETWEPKEILLVADAMLGQQSVNVAEGFNGRLGLTGLILTKVDGDARGGAALSIREATGVPIKFLGVGEKVSALEVFHPDRLASRILDMGDVLSLVEKAQEVIDQKEALKSAQKMAKNKFTMEDFLSQIQMMKKMGGMESLMKMIPGMGQAMKKIKNMAPPDDELKKIEAIIRSMTPAERENHKLLNGSRRLRIANGSGTEVSDVNKFVKQFVESQKMMSKMMKMGMGKGGFNPFGGGGMRFPF
;
A
#
# COMPACT_ATOMS: atom_id res chain seq x y z
N VAL A 1 -3.57 -24.51 4.83
CA VAL A 1 -2.18 -24.60 4.33
C VAL A 1 -2.12 -24.00 2.95
N ILE A 2 -1.11 -23.18 2.68
CA ILE A 2 -0.84 -22.53 1.41
C ILE A 2 0.60 -22.85 0.98
N PHE A 3 0.81 -23.34 -0.24
CA PHE A 3 2.15 -23.53 -0.82
C PHE A 3 2.46 -22.40 -1.79
N LEU A 4 3.64 -21.81 -1.69
CA LEU A 4 4.15 -20.86 -2.67
C LEU A 4 5.20 -21.53 -3.55
N VAL A 5 4.91 -21.63 -4.85
CA VAL A 5 5.76 -22.28 -5.86
C VAL A 5 6.13 -21.30 -6.98
N GLY A 6 7.12 -21.63 -7.79
CA GLY A 6 7.52 -20.84 -8.96
C GLY A 6 9.04 -20.72 -9.15
N LEU A 7 9.45 -20.04 -10.22
CA LEU A 7 10.85 -19.91 -10.62
C LEU A 7 11.72 -19.23 -9.55
N GLN A 8 13.03 -19.45 -9.63
CA GLN A 8 14.00 -18.70 -8.83
C GLN A 8 13.90 -17.20 -9.13
N GLY A 9 14.02 -16.36 -8.09
CA GLY A 9 14.02 -14.90 -8.26
C GLY A 9 12.66 -14.24 -8.50
N THR A 10 11.54 -14.98 -8.51
CA THR A 10 10.19 -14.41 -8.70
C THR A 10 9.61 -13.74 -7.44
N GLY A 11 10.30 -13.84 -6.31
CA GLY A 11 9.88 -13.20 -5.05
C GLY A 11 8.99 -14.06 -4.14
N LYS A 12 9.10 -15.39 -4.17
CA LYS A 12 8.36 -16.32 -3.29
C LYS A 12 8.54 -16.01 -1.80
N THR A 13 9.77 -15.95 -1.31
CA THR A 13 10.10 -15.66 0.09
C THR A 13 9.51 -14.34 0.57
N THR A 14 9.60 -13.28 -0.25
CA THR A 14 8.98 -11.99 0.07
C THR A 14 7.45 -12.06 0.02
N SER A 15 6.89 -12.80 -0.93
CA SER A 15 5.44 -13.01 -1.07
C SER A 15 4.87 -13.80 0.11
N ALA A 16 5.62 -14.72 0.70
CA ALA A 16 5.24 -15.44 1.92
C ALA A 16 5.00 -14.48 3.09
N ALA A 17 5.98 -13.61 3.36
CA ALA A 17 5.88 -12.61 4.42
C ALA A 17 4.73 -11.62 4.17
N LYS A 18 4.59 -11.16 2.92
CA LYS A 18 3.49 -10.27 2.50
C LYS A 18 2.11 -10.91 2.71
N LEU A 19 1.95 -12.15 2.27
CA LEU A 19 0.69 -12.88 2.37
C LEU A 19 0.32 -13.15 3.82
N ALA A 20 1.29 -13.54 4.66
CA ALA A 20 1.10 -13.67 6.09
C ALA A 20 0.61 -12.36 6.71
N LEU A 21 1.29 -11.24 6.44
CA LEU A 21 0.88 -9.94 6.96
C LEU A 21 -0.54 -9.55 6.52
N TYR A 22 -0.89 -9.79 5.25
CA TYR A 22 -2.23 -9.56 4.71
C TYR A 22 -3.28 -10.41 5.42
N ILE A 23 -3.03 -11.70 5.63
CA ILE A 23 -3.96 -12.62 6.32
C ILE A 23 -4.20 -12.16 7.76
N ARG A 24 -3.14 -11.79 8.48
CA ARG A 24 -3.24 -11.26 9.84
C ARG A 24 -4.08 -10.00 9.91
N LYS A 25 -3.82 -9.04 9.00
CA LYS A 25 -4.51 -7.74 8.99
C LYS A 25 -5.96 -7.84 8.57
N LYS A 26 -6.25 -8.61 7.51
CA LYS A 26 -7.59 -8.66 6.92
C LYS A 26 -8.54 -9.62 7.62
N TYR A 27 -8.03 -10.76 8.06
CA TYR A 27 -8.86 -11.85 8.62
C TYR A 27 -8.67 -12.05 10.12
N GLY A 28 -7.74 -11.33 10.77
CA GLY A 28 -7.45 -11.49 12.20
C GLY A 28 -6.93 -12.89 12.56
N LYS A 29 -6.42 -13.64 11.58
CA LYS A 29 -5.87 -14.98 11.76
C LYS A 29 -4.38 -14.92 12.11
N ARG A 30 -3.85 -15.97 12.74
CA ARG A 30 -2.44 -16.12 13.09
C ARG A 30 -1.71 -16.93 12.00
N PRO A 31 -1.05 -16.29 11.03
CA PRO A 31 -0.26 -17.00 10.02
C PRO A 31 1.06 -17.51 10.61
N GLY A 32 1.58 -18.60 10.04
CA GLY A 32 2.91 -19.13 10.33
C GLY A 32 3.65 -19.46 9.05
N LEU A 33 4.95 -19.19 9.03
CA LEU A 33 5.82 -19.38 7.87
C LEU A 33 6.67 -20.64 8.06
N ILE A 34 6.76 -21.48 7.03
CA ILE A 34 7.66 -22.63 7.00
C ILE A 34 8.60 -22.47 5.80
N PRO A 35 9.90 -22.21 6.02
CA PRO A 35 10.87 -22.23 4.95
C PRO A 35 11.22 -23.67 4.58
N VAL A 36 11.04 -24.04 3.30
CA VAL A 36 11.49 -25.34 2.77
C VAL A 36 12.44 -25.18 1.57
N ASP A 37 12.91 -23.95 1.30
CA ASP A 37 14.02 -23.68 0.39
C ASP A 37 15.37 -23.99 1.05
N VAL A 38 15.70 -25.28 1.13
CA VAL A 38 16.97 -25.76 1.72
C VAL A 38 18.16 -25.67 0.77
N TYR A 39 17.89 -25.35 -0.50
CA TYR A 39 18.87 -25.38 -1.58
C TYR A 39 19.52 -24.01 -1.82
N ARG A 40 18.76 -22.93 -1.65
CA ARG A 40 19.29 -21.57 -1.82
C ARG A 40 20.02 -21.10 -0.55
N PRO A 41 21.27 -20.63 -0.67
CA PRO A 41 21.99 -20.06 0.45
C PRO A 41 21.21 -18.93 1.14
N ALA A 42 21.16 -18.96 2.47
CA ALA A 42 20.49 -17.98 3.33
C ALA A 42 18.98 -17.78 3.06
N ALA A 43 18.30 -18.66 2.32
CA ALA A 43 16.85 -18.52 2.09
C ALA A 43 16.03 -18.69 3.37
N ILE A 44 16.40 -19.67 4.20
CA ILE A 44 15.82 -19.90 5.53
C ILE A 44 16.03 -18.67 6.42
N ASP A 45 17.26 -18.14 6.46
CA ASP A 45 17.61 -16.97 7.26
C ASP A 45 16.86 -15.72 6.80
N GLN A 46 16.73 -15.54 5.47
CA GLN A 46 15.98 -14.43 4.88
C GLN A 46 14.51 -14.48 5.29
N LEU A 47 13.86 -15.64 5.18
CA LEU A 47 12.45 -15.76 5.60
C LEU A 47 12.31 -15.56 7.11
N THR A 48 13.24 -16.12 7.89
CA THR A 48 13.27 -16.00 9.35
C THR A 48 13.42 -14.54 9.79
N GLN A 49 14.29 -13.78 9.14
CA GLN A 49 14.46 -12.35 9.41
C GLN A 49 13.22 -11.56 9.04
N LEU A 50 12.65 -11.79 7.84
CA LEU A 50 11.40 -11.14 7.42
C LEU A 50 10.25 -11.45 8.40
N ALA A 51 10.15 -12.68 8.86
CA ALA A 51 9.15 -13.10 9.83
C ALA A 51 9.33 -12.38 11.18
N LYS A 52 10.55 -12.39 11.73
CA LYS A 52 10.89 -11.72 13.00
C LYS A 52 10.60 -10.22 12.96
N THR A 53 11.04 -9.52 11.91
CA THR A 53 10.80 -8.07 11.76
C THR A 53 9.30 -7.72 11.69
N ASN A 54 8.46 -8.67 11.27
CA ASN A 54 7.01 -8.47 11.15
C ASN A 54 6.20 -9.18 12.24
N ASP A 55 6.85 -9.73 13.26
CA ASP A 55 6.22 -10.50 14.35
C ASP A 55 5.34 -11.65 13.84
N ILE A 56 5.89 -12.45 12.93
CA ILE A 56 5.23 -13.61 12.33
C ILE A 56 5.94 -14.87 12.82
N PRO A 57 5.22 -15.86 13.41
CA PRO A 57 5.79 -17.15 13.75
C PRO A 57 6.44 -17.82 12.54
N VAL A 58 7.66 -18.34 12.72
CA VAL A 58 8.41 -19.05 11.68
C VAL A 58 8.97 -20.36 12.24
N PHE A 59 8.81 -21.44 11.48
CA PHE A 59 9.35 -22.74 11.84
C PHE A 59 10.89 -22.73 11.72
N PRO A 60 11.63 -23.16 12.74
CA PRO A 60 13.09 -23.16 12.73
C PRO A 60 13.65 -24.36 11.94
N SER A 61 13.51 -24.35 10.61
CA SER A 61 14.07 -25.37 9.71
C SER A 61 15.60 -25.23 9.57
N SER A 62 16.27 -26.33 9.23
CA SER A 62 17.69 -26.34 8.83
C SER A 62 17.88 -26.68 7.35
N SER A 63 18.90 -26.11 6.70
CA SER A 63 19.27 -26.45 5.31
C SER A 63 19.86 -27.86 5.16
N GLN A 64 20.19 -28.52 6.27
CA GLN A 64 20.67 -29.91 6.28
C GLN A 64 19.53 -30.94 6.30
N GLU A 65 18.29 -30.49 6.49
CA GLU A 65 17.12 -31.36 6.54
C GLU A 65 16.46 -31.48 5.17
N LYS A 66 15.84 -32.63 4.90
CA LYS A 66 15.02 -32.79 3.70
C LYS A 66 13.72 -32.01 3.83
N PRO A 67 13.18 -31.42 2.74
CA PRO A 67 11.90 -30.70 2.76
C PRO A 67 10.75 -31.51 3.36
N GLU A 68 10.69 -32.83 3.10
CA GLU A 68 9.68 -33.72 3.66
C GLU A 68 9.75 -33.77 5.19
N VAL A 69 10.95 -33.88 5.75
CA VAL A 69 11.20 -33.95 7.20
C VAL A 69 10.87 -32.62 7.88
N ILE A 70 11.22 -31.50 7.25
CA ILE A 70 10.86 -30.15 7.73
C ILE A 70 9.35 -30.03 7.82
N LEU A 71 8.65 -30.44 6.76
CA LEU A 71 7.20 -30.40 6.68
C LEU A 71 6.53 -31.32 7.71
N GLU A 72 7.05 -32.51 7.98
CA GLU A 72 6.49 -33.37 9.04
C GLU A 72 6.59 -32.72 10.42
N LYS A 73 7.77 -32.20 10.78
CA LYS A 73 8.00 -31.52 12.06
C LYS A 73 7.17 -30.24 12.20
N ALA A 74 6.99 -29.51 11.09
CA ALA A 74 6.25 -28.26 11.09
C ALA A 74 4.75 -28.44 11.36
N LYS A 75 4.17 -29.64 11.15
CA LYS A 75 2.77 -29.92 11.51
C LYS A 75 2.56 -29.81 13.02
N ALA A 76 3.41 -30.46 13.82
CA ALA A 76 3.35 -30.40 15.28
C ALA A 76 3.61 -28.98 15.78
N TRP A 77 4.65 -28.32 15.25
CA TRP A 77 4.96 -26.93 15.60
C TRP A 77 3.80 -25.97 15.33
N ALA A 78 3.10 -26.11 14.19
CA ALA A 78 1.98 -25.24 13.84
C ALA A 78 0.82 -25.40 14.84
N GLN A 79 0.56 -26.62 15.32
CA GLN A 79 -0.44 -26.89 16.35
C GLN A 79 -0.04 -26.29 17.71
N GLU A 80 1.19 -26.54 18.15
CA GLU A 80 1.73 -26.00 19.41
C GLU A 80 1.75 -24.47 19.45
N ASN A 81 1.98 -23.82 18.31
CA ASN A 81 2.08 -22.36 18.18
C ASN A 81 0.76 -21.69 17.79
N MET A 82 -0.35 -22.45 17.79
CA MET A 82 -1.70 -21.99 17.44
C MET A 82 -1.76 -21.26 16.08
N VAL A 83 -1.06 -21.79 15.08
CA VAL A 83 -1.06 -21.22 13.73
C VAL A 83 -2.35 -21.59 13.00
N ASP A 84 -3.17 -20.59 12.65
CA ASP A 84 -4.40 -20.76 11.87
C ASP A 84 -4.10 -21.05 10.39
N VAL A 85 -3.10 -20.37 9.82
CA VAL A 85 -2.77 -20.45 8.40
C VAL A 85 -1.29 -20.65 8.20
N VAL A 86 -0.94 -21.85 7.77
CA VAL A 86 0.43 -22.21 7.40
C VAL A 86 0.72 -21.79 5.96
N ILE A 87 1.82 -21.07 5.74
CA ILE A 87 2.35 -20.71 4.42
C ILE A 87 3.73 -21.35 4.29
N VAL A 88 3.89 -22.18 3.25
CA VAL A 88 5.14 -22.89 2.93
C VAL A 88 5.84 -22.14 1.80
N ASP A 89 7.07 -21.67 2.05
CA ASP A 89 7.94 -21.06 1.04
C ASP A 89 8.85 -22.14 0.45
N THR A 90 8.56 -22.57 -0.77
CA THR A 90 9.35 -23.60 -1.45
C THR A 90 10.54 -23.01 -2.20
N ALA A 91 11.52 -23.86 -2.48
CA ALA A 91 12.62 -23.49 -3.35
C ALA A 91 12.15 -23.04 -4.75
N GLY A 92 12.94 -22.17 -5.38
CA GLY A 92 12.73 -21.78 -6.77
C GLY A 92 13.17 -22.85 -7.74
N ARG A 93 12.29 -23.25 -8.66
CA ARG A 93 12.52 -24.39 -9.56
C ARG A 93 12.25 -24.01 -11.01
N LEU A 94 13.05 -24.55 -11.92
CA LEU A 94 12.68 -24.57 -13.34
C LEU A 94 11.62 -25.66 -13.54
N GLN A 95 10.60 -25.38 -14.32
CA GLN A 95 9.53 -26.35 -14.63
C GLN A 95 10.04 -27.58 -15.41
N ILE A 96 11.25 -27.52 -15.96
CA ILE A 96 11.91 -28.61 -16.68
C ILE A 96 12.70 -29.56 -15.78
N ASP A 97 12.83 -29.24 -14.49
CA ASP A 97 13.55 -30.09 -13.53
C ASP A 97 12.60 -31.16 -12.97
N ASP A 98 12.63 -32.36 -13.55
CA ASP A 98 11.75 -33.46 -13.20
C ASP A 98 11.91 -33.96 -11.77
N GLU A 99 13.14 -34.00 -11.26
CA GLU A 99 13.43 -34.47 -9.91
C GLU A 99 12.81 -33.52 -8.87
N LEU A 100 12.99 -32.22 -9.08
CA LEU A 100 12.47 -31.20 -8.18
C LEU A 100 10.96 -31.00 -8.29
N MET A 101 10.37 -31.17 -9.47
CA MET A 101 8.91 -31.18 -9.61
C MET A 101 8.29 -32.41 -8.95
N SER A 102 8.98 -33.56 -8.99
CA SER A 102 8.56 -34.78 -8.29
C SER A 102 8.63 -34.60 -6.76
N GLU A 103 9.66 -33.90 -6.25
CA GLU A 103 9.72 -33.49 -4.83
C GLU A 103 8.50 -32.65 -4.43
N LEU A 104 8.15 -31.62 -5.20
CA LEU A 104 6.97 -30.80 -4.92
C LEU A 104 5.66 -31.60 -4.95
N GLN A 105 5.53 -32.59 -5.84
CA GLN A 105 4.37 -33.48 -5.88
C GLN A 105 4.28 -34.33 -4.60
N ARG A 106 5.39 -34.91 -4.14
CA ARG A 106 5.42 -35.64 -2.86
C ARG A 106 5.05 -34.75 -1.67
N LEU A 107 5.58 -33.51 -1.63
CA LEU A 107 5.23 -32.56 -0.57
C LEU A 107 3.74 -32.20 -0.61
N LYS A 108 3.18 -32.01 -1.80
CA LYS A 108 1.75 -31.74 -2.00
C LYS A 108 0.88 -32.90 -1.49
N GLU A 109 1.24 -34.14 -1.82
CA GLU A 109 0.49 -35.33 -1.39
C GLU A 109 0.50 -35.49 0.13
N THR A 110 1.63 -35.23 0.79
CA THR A 110 1.76 -35.37 2.25
C THR A 110 1.04 -34.29 3.06
N TRP A 111 0.89 -33.08 2.49
CA TRP A 111 0.34 -31.92 3.20
C TRP A 111 -1.02 -31.44 2.70
N GLU A 112 -1.49 -31.95 1.57
CA GLU A 112 -2.77 -31.64 0.95
C GLU A 112 -3.13 -30.14 1.02
N PRO A 113 -2.26 -29.25 0.46
CA PRO A 113 -2.48 -27.82 0.57
C PRO A 113 -3.80 -27.42 -0.09
N LYS A 114 -4.59 -26.60 0.63
CA LYS A 114 -5.84 -26.05 0.10
C LYS A 114 -5.59 -25.01 -1.00
N GLU A 115 -4.41 -24.41 -0.97
CA GLU A 115 -3.98 -23.39 -1.92
C GLU A 115 -2.55 -23.70 -2.34
N ILE A 116 -2.33 -23.80 -3.65
CA ILE A 116 -1.02 -23.81 -4.29
C ILE A 116 -0.98 -22.56 -5.18
N LEU A 117 -0.17 -21.59 -4.77
CA LEU A 117 -0.07 -20.30 -5.43
C LEU A 117 1.25 -20.22 -6.20
N LEU A 118 1.16 -20.00 -7.50
CA LEU A 118 2.32 -19.70 -8.33
C LEU A 118 2.70 -18.23 -8.15
N VAL A 119 3.94 -17.99 -7.73
CA VAL A 119 4.53 -16.65 -7.70
C VAL A 119 5.30 -16.43 -9.00
N ALA A 120 4.76 -15.57 -9.86
CA ALA A 120 5.30 -15.28 -11.18
C ALA A 120 5.68 -13.80 -11.29
N ASP A 121 6.77 -13.54 -12.01
CA ASP A 121 7.23 -12.18 -12.30
C ASP A 121 6.45 -11.62 -13.49
N ALA A 122 5.85 -10.43 -13.33
CA ALA A 122 5.10 -9.78 -14.39
C ALA A 122 6.00 -9.35 -15.57
N MET A 123 7.30 -9.15 -15.35
CA MET A 123 8.25 -8.72 -16.38
C MET A 123 8.64 -9.83 -17.37
N LEU A 124 8.47 -11.11 -16.99
CA LEU A 124 8.91 -12.25 -17.82
C LEU A 124 8.00 -12.53 -19.03
N GLY A 125 6.88 -11.81 -19.17
CA GLY A 125 6.04 -11.83 -20.37
C GLY A 125 5.57 -13.24 -20.75
N GLN A 126 5.82 -13.64 -22.00
CA GLN A 126 5.41 -14.94 -22.54
C GLN A 126 6.07 -16.13 -21.83
N GLN A 127 7.27 -15.96 -21.25
CA GLN A 127 7.93 -17.04 -20.51
C GLN A 127 7.14 -17.42 -19.24
N SER A 128 6.43 -16.46 -18.63
CA SER A 128 5.58 -16.74 -17.48
C SER A 128 4.40 -17.67 -17.82
N VAL A 129 3.96 -17.69 -19.08
CA VAL A 129 2.89 -18.58 -19.55
C VAL A 129 3.35 -20.03 -19.52
N ASN A 130 4.47 -20.34 -20.16
CA ASN A 130 5.04 -21.71 -20.20
C ASN A 130 5.35 -22.24 -18.80
N VAL A 131 5.84 -21.36 -17.92
CA VAL A 131 6.06 -21.68 -16.50
C VAL A 131 4.74 -22.05 -15.84
N ALA A 132 3.72 -21.20 -16.00
CA ALA A 132 2.43 -21.42 -15.37
C ALA A 132 1.77 -22.71 -15.84
N GLU A 133 1.83 -23.02 -17.14
CA GLU A 133 1.34 -24.29 -17.71
C GLU A 133 2.08 -25.50 -17.12
N GLY A 134 3.42 -25.46 -17.06
CA GLY A 134 4.23 -26.55 -16.52
C GLY A 134 3.94 -26.82 -15.04
N PHE A 135 3.84 -25.77 -14.22
CA PHE A 135 3.48 -25.92 -12.81
C PHE A 135 2.02 -26.35 -12.64
N ASN A 136 1.10 -25.84 -13.45
CA ASN A 136 -0.32 -26.20 -13.39
C ASN A 136 -0.56 -27.66 -13.74
N GLY A 137 0.06 -28.16 -14.82
CA GLY A 137 -0.10 -29.54 -15.26
C GLY A 137 0.38 -30.57 -14.23
N ARG A 138 1.38 -30.23 -13.40
CA ARG A 138 1.94 -31.15 -12.40
C ARG A 138 1.37 -30.98 -11.00
N LEU A 139 1.08 -29.75 -10.59
CA LEU A 139 0.68 -29.44 -9.21
C LEU A 139 -0.79 -29.05 -9.07
N GLY A 140 -1.49 -28.69 -10.15
CA GLY A 140 -2.86 -28.17 -10.08
C GLY A 140 -2.90 -26.86 -9.30
N LEU A 141 -2.52 -25.76 -9.96
CA LEU A 141 -2.43 -24.46 -9.31
C LEU A 141 -3.84 -23.92 -9.01
N THR A 142 -3.99 -23.36 -7.81
CA THR A 142 -5.27 -22.78 -7.34
C THR A 142 -5.32 -21.26 -7.48
N GLY A 143 -4.17 -20.63 -7.71
CA GLY A 143 -4.10 -19.20 -7.94
C GLY A 143 -2.69 -18.70 -8.27
N LEU A 144 -2.60 -17.42 -8.63
CA LEU A 144 -1.34 -16.73 -8.89
C LEU A 144 -1.14 -15.50 -7.99
N ILE A 145 0.13 -15.24 -7.69
CA ILE A 145 0.63 -13.96 -7.19
C ILE A 145 1.57 -13.40 -8.27
N LEU A 146 1.22 -12.24 -8.84
CA LEU A 146 2.08 -11.55 -9.79
C LEU A 146 2.94 -10.53 -9.05
N THR A 147 4.25 -10.60 -9.19
CA THR A 147 5.20 -9.68 -8.55
C THR A 147 5.76 -8.67 -9.54
N LYS A 148 6.40 -7.61 -9.02
CA LYS A 148 7.06 -6.55 -9.81
C LYS A 148 6.11 -5.83 -10.76
N VAL A 149 4.85 -5.67 -10.34
CA VAL A 149 3.78 -5.01 -11.12
C VAL A 149 3.93 -3.48 -11.09
N ASP A 150 4.81 -2.97 -10.23
CA ASP A 150 5.21 -1.57 -10.10
C ASP A 150 6.22 -1.12 -11.17
N GLY A 151 6.81 -2.05 -11.93
CA GLY A 151 7.64 -1.71 -13.09
C GLY A 151 6.81 -1.41 -14.35
N ASP A 152 7.49 -1.10 -15.47
CA ASP A 152 6.91 -0.86 -16.81
C ASP A 152 6.30 -2.14 -17.46
N ALA A 153 6.00 -3.15 -16.63
CA ALA A 153 5.39 -4.39 -17.05
C ALA A 153 3.90 -4.15 -17.32
N ARG A 154 3.60 -3.72 -18.55
CA ARG A 154 2.23 -3.71 -19.11
C ARG A 154 1.66 -5.10 -18.87
N GLY A 155 0.58 -5.21 -18.10
CA GLY A 155 0.04 -6.45 -17.51
C GLY A 155 -0.39 -7.58 -18.46
N GLY A 156 0.11 -7.64 -19.69
CA GLY A 156 -0.13 -8.69 -20.66
C GLY A 156 0.28 -10.07 -20.16
N ALA A 157 1.35 -10.20 -19.36
CA ALA A 157 1.71 -11.49 -18.74
C ALA A 157 0.57 -12.07 -17.88
N ALA A 158 -0.15 -11.20 -17.17
CA ALA A 158 -1.29 -11.57 -16.34
C ALA A 158 -2.43 -12.17 -17.18
N LEU A 159 -2.75 -11.49 -18.29
CA LEU A 159 -3.80 -11.91 -19.21
C LEU A 159 -3.42 -13.23 -19.89
N SER A 160 -2.20 -13.33 -20.43
CA SER A 160 -1.75 -14.52 -21.14
C SER A 160 -1.70 -15.76 -20.25
N ILE A 161 -1.25 -15.63 -18.99
CA ILE A 161 -1.24 -16.78 -18.06
C ILE A 161 -2.66 -17.24 -17.75
N ARG A 162 -3.57 -16.30 -17.48
CA ARG A 162 -4.96 -16.64 -17.15
C ARG A 162 -5.67 -17.30 -18.34
N GLU A 163 -5.46 -16.79 -19.55
CA GLU A 163 -6.05 -17.35 -20.77
C GLU A 163 -5.52 -18.77 -21.03
N ALA A 164 -4.21 -18.99 -20.91
CA ALA A 164 -3.61 -20.28 -21.18
C ALA A 164 -3.91 -21.34 -20.11
N THR A 165 -3.90 -20.95 -18.83
CA THR A 165 -3.99 -21.91 -17.71
C THR A 165 -5.35 -21.99 -17.04
N GLY A 166 -6.21 -20.98 -17.22
CA GLY A 166 -7.47 -20.82 -16.48
C GLY A 166 -7.29 -20.47 -14.99
N VAL A 167 -6.05 -20.40 -14.49
CA VAL A 167 -5.75 -20.21 -13.06
C VAL A 167 -6.01 -18.75 -12.67
N PRO A 168 -6.75 -18.47 -11.57
CA PRO A 168 -7.10 -17.12 -11.19
C PRO A 168 -5.92 -16.38 -10.56
N ILE A 169 -5.70 -15.13 -10.94
CA ILE A 169 -4.76 -14.25 -10.23
C ILE A 169 -5.44 -13.77 -8.95
N LYS A 170 -4.81 -13.99 -7.80
CA LYS A 170 -5.36 -13.63 -6.48
C LYS A 170 -4.75 -12.35 -5.93
N PHE A 171 -3.46 -12.13 -6.17
CA PHE A 171 -2.72 -11.01 -5.60
C PHE A 171 -1.72 -10.38 -6.57
N LEU A 172 -1.42 -9.10 -6.32
CA LEU A 172 -0.38 -8.32 -6.98
C LEU A 172 0.64 -7.83 -5.94
N GLY A 173 1.90 -8.11 -6.16
CA GLY A 173 3.04 -7.52 -5.45
C GLY A 173 3.47 -6.23 -6.14
N VAL A 174 3.16 -5.09 -5.51
CA VAL A 174 3.31 -3.73 -6.07
C VAL A 174 4.49 -2.94 -5.47
N GLY A 175 5.54 -3.65 -5.07
CA GLY A 175 6.73 -3.03 -4.47
C GLY A 175 7.47 -3.98 -3.52
N GLU A 176 8.56 -3.51 -2.91
CA GLU A 176 9.44 -4.39 -2.12
C GLU A 176 9.02 -4.57 -0.66
N LYS A 177 8.32 -3.58 -0.09
CA LYS A 177 7.90 -3.60 1.32
C LYS A 177 6.94 -4.76 1.60
N VAL A 178 6.95 -5.31 2.81
CA VAL A 178 6.05 -6.40 3.24
C VAL A 178 4.57 -5.99 3.23
N SER A 179 4.28 -4.69 3.28
CA SER A 179 2.91 -4.16 3.11
C SER A 179 2.45 -4.05 1.65
N ALA A 180 3.34 -4.23 0.67
CA ALA A 180 3.06 -4.02 -0.76
C ALA A 180 2.49 -5.29 -1.41
N LEU A 181 1.31 -5.71 -0.95
CA LEU A 181 0.51 -6.79 -1.52
C LEU A 181 -0.94 -6.32 -1.64
N GLU A 182 -1.47 -6.33 -2.86
CA GLU A 182 -2.82 -5.92 -3.18
C GLU A 182 -3.63 -7.13 -3.67
N VAL A 183 -4.94 -7.12 -3.43
CA VAL A 183 -5.85 -8.07 -4.05
C VAL A 183 -5.95 -7.77 -5.55
N PHE A 184 -5.92 -8.80 -6.37
CA PHE A 184 -6.09 -8.63 -7.80
C PHE A 184 -7.54 -8.27 -8.14
N HIS A 185 -7.70 -7.16 -8.86
CA HIS A 185 -8.95 -6.73 -9.46
C HIS A 185 -8.74 -6.56 -10.97
N PRO A 186 -9.41 -7.36 -11.83
CA PRO A 186 -9.25 -7.27 -13.28
C PRO A 186 -9.46 -5.86 -13.82
N ASP A 187 -10.48 -5.16 -13.33
CA ASP A 187 -10.84 -3.82 -13.79
C ASP A 187 -9.73 -2.80 -13.53
N ARG A 188 -9.03 -2.92 -12.39
CA ARG A 188 -7.90 -2.05 -12.04
C ARG A 188 -6.70 -2.32 -12.96
N LEU A 189 -6.42 -3.57 -13.29
CA LEU A 189 -5.32 -3.91 -14.20
C LEU A 189 -5.63 -3.43 -15.62
N ALA A 190 -6.85 -3.68 -16.13
CA ALA A 190 -7.29 -3.21 -17.44
C ALA A 190 -7.20 -1.67 -17.53
N SER A 191 -7.61 -0.97 -16.47
CA SER A 191 -7.54 0.49 -16.43
C SER A 191 -6.09 1.01 -16.40
N ARG A 192 -5.16 0.32 -15.71
CA ARG A 192 -3.71 0.63 -15.75
C ARG A 192 -3.11 0.39 -17.13
N ILE A 193 -3.52 -0.66 -17.83
CA ILE A 193 -3.04 -0.97 -19.19
C ILE A 193 -3.58 0.02 -20.22
N LEU A 194 -4.83 0.44 -20.08
CA LEU A 194 -5.52 1.35 -21.00
C LEU A 194 -5.22 2.83 -20.74
N ASP A 195 -4.32 3.15 -19.79
CA ASP A 195 -3.97 4.52 -19.38
C ASP A 195 -5.18 5.38 -18.94
N MET A 196 -6.33 4.75 -18.68
CA MET A 196 -7.56 5.37 -18.17
C MET A 196 -7.73 5.19 -16.65
N GLY A 197 -6.74 4.61 -15.98
CA GLY A 197 -6.86 4.05 -14.62
C GLY A 197 -6.61 4.96 -13.44
N ASP A 198 -6.43 6.26 -13.65
CA ASP A 198 -6.22 7.17 -12.53
C ASP A 198 -7.53 7.56 -11.83
N VAL A 199 -8.70 7.46 -12.47
CA VAL A 199 -9.95 7.97 -11.86
C VAL A 199 -10.50 7.04 -10.77
N LEU A 200 -10.50 5.73 -10.97
CA LEU A 200 -11.04 4.78 -9.98
C LEU A 200 -10.11 4.58 -8.77
N SER A 201 -8.79 4.54 -9.00
CA SER A 201 -7.83 4.38 -7.91
C SER A 201 -7.75 5.63 -7.02
N LEU A 202 -7.97 6.83 -7.61
CA LEU A 202 -8.16 8.07 -6.88
C LEU A 202 -9.41 8.04 -6.01
N VAL A 203 -10.51 7.45 -6.49
CA VAL A 203 -11.75 7.31 -5.70
C VAL A 203 -11.57 6.30 -4.56
N GLU A 204 -10.87 5.20 -4.77
CA GLU A 204 -10.65 4.18 -3.74
C GLU A 204 -9.59 4.59 -2.70
N LYS A 205 -8.47 5.22 -3.10
CA LYS A 205 -7.52 5.83 -2.16
C LYS A 205 -8.14 7.03 -1.44
N ALA A 206 -9.02 7.80 -2.10
CA ALA A 206 -9.83 8.80 -1.41
C ALA A 206 -10.78 8.14 -0.41
N GLN A 207 -11.43 7.01 -0.75
CA GLN A 207 -12.31 6.30 0.19
C GLN A 207 -11.58 5.63 1.36
N GLU A 208 -10.35 5.14 1.19
CA GLU A 208 -9.55 4.53 2.27
C GLU A 208 -8.89 5.58 3.19
N VAL A 209 -8.56 6.75 2.66
CA VAL A 209 -7.93 7.85 3.43
C VAL A 209 -8.96 8.81 4.02
N ILE A 210 -10.18 8.84 3.47
CA ILE A 210 -11.28 9.65 3.98
C ILE A 210 -12.20 8.75 4.79
N ASP A 211 -11.99 8.74 6.10
CA ASP A 211 -13.04 8.32 7.03
C ASP A 211 -14.29 9.17 6.71
N GLN A 212 -15.36 8.55 6.22
CA GLN A 212 -16.59 9.25 5.80
C GLN A 212 -17.11 10.18 6.91
N LYS A 213 -16.80 9.88 8.19
CA LYS A 213 -17.08 10.74 9.33
C LYS A 213 -16.20 12.00 9.39
N GLU A 214 -14.92 11.92 9.03
CA GLU A 214 -14.02 13.08 9.01
C GLU A 214 -14.31 14.03 7.85
N ALA A 215 -14.62 13.52 6.65
CA ALA A 215 -15.06 14.36 5.54
C ALA A 215 -16.35 15.13 5.86
N LEU A 216 -17.34 14.46 6.45
CA LEU A 216 -18.58 15.11 6.89
C LEU A 216 -18.34 16.15 7.97
N LYS A 217 -17.48 15.86 8.96
CA LYS A 217 -17.09 16.84 10.00
C LYS A 217 -16.32 18.02 9.43
N SER A 218 -15.42 17.78 8.48
CA SER A 218 -14.63 18.81 7.79
C SER A 218 -15.53 19.71 6.94
N ALA A 219 -16.44 19.13 6.15
CA ALA A 219 -17.43 19.86 5.37
C ALA A 219 -18.39 20.70 6.25
N GLN A 220 -18.87 20.13 7.37
CA GLN A 220 -19.72 20.86 8.33
C GLN A 220 -18.96 21.99 9.05
N LYS A 221 -17.66 21.83 9.33
CA LYS A 221 -16.80 22.88 9.90
C LYS A 221 -16.47 23.99 8.90
N MET A 222 -16.23 23.62 7.64
CA MET A 222 -16.04 24.58 6.55
C MET A 222 -17.30 25.44 6.33
N ALA A 223 -18.49 24.84 6.41
CA ALA A 223 -19.76 25.56 6.36
C ALA A 223 -19.97 26.54 7.54
N LYS A 224 -19.29 26.33 8.68
CA LYS A 224 -19.39 27.16 9.89
C LYS A 224 -18.35 28.29 9.98
N ASN A 225 -17.63 28.62 8.89
CA ASN A 225 -16.64 29.71 8.85
C ASN A 225 -15.50 29.62 9.91
N LYS A 226 -15.24 28.42 10.46
CA LYS A 226 -14.22 28.22 11.49
C LYS A 226 -13.10 27.34 10.95
N PHE A 227 -12.26 27.91 10.09
CA PHE A 227 -10.98 27.30 9.73
C PHE A 227 -9.95 27.58 10.83
N THR A 228 -9.52 26.54 11.54
CA THR A 228 -8.58 26.62 12.68
C THR A 228 -7.17 26.13 12.30
N MET A 229 -6.18 26.38 13.16
CA MET A 229 -4.82 25.86 12.93
C MET A 229 -4.75 24.34 13.09
N GLU A 230 -5.68 23.75 13.84
CA GLU A 230 -5.82 22.28 13.93
C GLU A 230 -6.29 21.71 12.58
N ASP A 231 -7.26 22.35 11.92
CA ASP A 231 -7.70 21.92 10.60
C ASP A 231 -6.58 22.09 9.56
N PHE A 232 -5.79 23.16 9.66
CA PHE A 232 -4.61 23.35 8.82
C PHE A 232 -3.56 22.24 9.00
N LEU A 233 -3.33 21.80 10.24
CA LEU A 233 -2.44 20.68 10.54
C LEU A 233 -2.94 19.36 9.93
N SER A 234 -4.25 19.08 10.05
CA SER A 234 -4.85 17.88 9.45
C SER A 234 -4.67 17.85 7.93
N GLN A 235 -4.81 19.00 7.25
CA GLN A 235 -4.60 19.10 5.81
C GLN A 235 -3.14 18.81 5.40
N ILE A 236 -2.16 19.32 6.16
CA ILE A 236 -0.74 19.02 5.92
C ILE A 236 -0.47 17.52 6.09
N GLN A 237 -1.04 16.90 7.13
CA GLN A 237 -0.87 15.48 7.39
C GLN A 237 -1.51 14.61 6.31
N MET A 238 -2.68 14.99 5.80
CA MET A 238 -3.34 14.32 4.67
C MET A 238 -2.47 14.38 3.41
N MET A 239 -1.92 15.57 3.11
CA MET A 239 -1.01 15.75 1.97
C MET A 239 0.27 14.91 2.10
N LYS A 240 0.86 14.83 3.30
CA LYS A 240 2.00 13.93 3.58
C LYS A 240 1.65 12.46 3.36
N LYS A 241 0.46 12.01 3.80
CA LYS A 241 -0.02 10.63 3.58
C LYS A 241 -0.19 10.30 2.09
N MET A 242 -0.52 11.28 1.26
CA MET A 242 -0.67 11.14 -0.19
C MET A 242 0.65 11.23 -0.98
N GLY A 243 1.82 11.30 -0.30
CA GLY A 243 3.13 11.32 -0.96
C GLY A 243 3.71 12.72 -1.22
N GLY A 244 3.17 13.75 -0.56
CA GLY A 244 3.68 15.12 -0.66
C GLY A 244 3.25 15.87 -1.93
N MET A 245 3.63 17.14 -2.02
CA MET A 245 3.20 18.04 -3.11
C MET A 245 3.78 17.62 -4.48
N GLU A 246 4.96 16.99 -4.48
CA GLU A 246 5.60 16.50 -5.70
C GLU A 246 4.84 15.32 -6.33
N SER A 247 4.29 14.44 -5.50
CA SER A 247 3.43 13.34 -5.98
C SER A 247 2.11 13.87 -6.53
N LEU A 248 1.49 14.85 -5.87
CA LEU A 248 0.27 15.50 -6.38
C LEU A 248 0.52 16.27 -7.69
N MET A 249 1.69 16.88 -7.87
CA MET A 249 2.07 17.55 -9.12
C MET A 249 2.24 16.59 -10.29
N LYS A 250 2.71 15.36 -10.04
CA LYS A 250 2.85 14.32 -11.07
C LYS A 250 1.49 13.71 -11.49
N MET A 251 0.43 13.97 -10.72
CA MET A 251 -0.91 13.40 -10.91
C MET A 251 -1.90 14.33 -11.65
N ILE A 252 -1.52 15.56 -12.03
CA ILE A 252 -2.42 16.49 -12.76
C ILE A 252 -1.85 16.75 -14.17
N PRO A 253 -2.40 16.09 -15.21
CA PRO A 253 -1.99 16.33 -16.60
C PRO A 253 -2.35 17.75 -17.06
N GLY A 254 -1.45 18.39 -17.82
CA GLY A 254 -1.76 19.65 -18.55
C GLY A 254 -1.55 20.97 -17.79
N MET A 255 -1.19 20.96 -16.50
CA MET A 255 -1.03 22.21 -15.71
C MET A 255 0.42 22.68 -15.51
N GLY A 256 1.37 22.11 -16.25
CA GLY A 256 2.81 22.37 -16.11
C GLY A 256 3.24 23.84 -16.33
N GLN A 257 2.48 24.62 -17.12
CA GLN A 257 2.79 26.03 -17.37
C GLN A 257 2.14 26.99 -16.35
N ALA A 258 0.92 26.70 -15.88
CA ALA A 258 0.25 27.50 -14.84
C ALA A 258 0.90 27.33 -13.45
N MET A 259 1.44 26.13 -13.17
CA MET A 259 2.04 25.78 -11.88
C MET A 259 3.50 26.22 -11.70
N LYS A 260 4.23 26.58 -12.77
CA LYS A 260 5.59 27.17 -12.63
C LYS A 260 5.57 28.48 -11.81
N LYS A 261 4.48 29.24 -11.86
CA LYS A 261 4.28 30.42 -11.02
C LYS A 261 3.90 30.09 -9.57
N ILE A 262 3.31 28.92 -9.33
CA ILE A 262 2.88 28.43 -8.00
C ILE A 262 4.00 27.65 -7.28
N LYS A 263 4.98 27.09 -8.01
CA LYS A 263 6.16 26.42 -7.45
C LYS A 263 6.98 27.35 -6.53
N ASN A 264 6.90 28.66 -6.73
CA ASN A 264 7.52 29.68 -5.86
C ASN A 264 6.65 30.09 -4.65
N MET A 265 5.43 29.56 -4.52
CA MET A 265 4.50 29.84 -3.41
C MET A 265 4.24 28.63 -2.51
N ALA A 266 4.55 27.41 -2.94
CA ALA A 266 4.40 26.21 -2.12
C ALA A 266 5.64 26.01 -1.22
N PRO A 267 5.49 25.88 0.11
CA PRO A 267 6.61 25.62 1.02
C PRO A 267 7.30 24.28 0.67
N PRO A 268 8.64 24.18 0.67
CA PRO A 268 9.35 22.91 0.59
C PRO A 268 8.92 21.94 1.71
N ASP A 269 9.08 20.63 1.50
CA ASP A 269 8.69 19.60 2.47
C ASP A 269 9.34 19.79 3.87
N ASP A 270 10.54 20.38 3.93
CA ASP A 270 11.19 20.71 5.19
C ASP A 270 10.56 21.93 5.89
N GLU A 271 9.98 22.87 5.15
CA GLU A 271 9.21 23.98 5.72
C GLU A 271 7.86 23.46 6.27
N LEU A 272 7.26 22.45 5.63
CA LEU A 272 6.06 21.77 6.15
C LEU A 272 6.33 21.04 7.49
N LYS A 273 7.51 20.43 7.66
CA LYS A 273 7.91 19.84 8.96
C LYS A 273 8.06 20.91 10.05
N LYS A 274 8.66 22.06 9.73
CA LYS A 274 8.79 23.19 10.66
C LYS A 274 7.43 23.74 11.09
N ILE A 275 6.50 23.89 10.15
CA ILE A 275 5.13 24.34 10.43
C ILE A 275 4.40 23.34 11.34
N GLU A 276 4.54 22.04 11.07
CA GLU A 276 3.96 21.01 11.94
C GLU A 276 4.50 21.07 13.37
N ALA A 277 5.81 21.25 13.54
CA ALA A 277 6.42 21.41 14.86
C ALA A 277 5.87 22.67 15.58
N ILE A 278 5.75 23.80 14.88
CA ILE A 278 5.18 25.04 15.42
C ILE A 278 3.74 24.83 15.92
N ILE A 279 2.87 24.19 15.13
CA ILE A 279 1.47 23.96 15.51
C ILE A 279 1.37 23.00 16.70
N ARG A 280 2.19 21.93 16.72
CA ARG A 280 2.21 20.96 17.82
C ARG A 280 2.66 21.59 19.16
N SER A 281 3.51 22.61 19.12
CA SER A 281 3.93 23.39 20.29
C SER A 281 2.90 24.41 20.81
N MET A 282 1.74 24.53 20.14
CA MET A 282 0.60 25.32 20.62
C MET A 282 -0.34 24.49 21.50
N THR A 283 -1.01 25.17 22.42
CA THR A 283 -2.12 24.60 23.20
C THR A 283 -3.40 24.50 22.34
N PRO A 284 -4.37 23.63 22.68
CA PRO A 284 -5.62 23.50 21.92
C PRO A 284 -6.36 24.84 21.74
N ALA A 285 -6.42 25.67 22.79
CA ALA A 285 -7.05 26.99 22.73
C ALA A 285 -6.36 27.95 21.73
N GLU A 286 -5.03 27.89 21.63
CA GLU A 286 -4.27 28.71 20.67
C GLU A 286 -4.46 28.21 19.23
N ARG A 287 -4.62 26.91 19.03
CA ARG A 287 -4.90 26.33 17.70
C ARG A 287 -6.29 26.67 17.20
N GLU A 288 -7.27 26.75 18.10
CA GLU A 288 -8.63 27.19 17.78
C GLU A 288 -8.70 28.69 17.51
N ASN A 289 -7.92 29.50 18.24
CA ASN A 289 -7.94 30.95 18.14
C ASN A 289 -6.55 31.58 18.09
N HIS A 290 -6.08 31.85 16.86
CA HIS A 290 -4.79 32.49 16.60
C HIS A 290 -4.64 33.89 17.23
N LYS A 291 -5.74 34.58 17.59
CA LYS A 291 -5.69 35.90 18.24
C LYS A 291 -5.13 35.86 19.66
N LEU A 292 -5.08 34.67 20.27
CA LEU A 292 -4.49 34.48 21.61
C LEU A 292 -2.95 34.55 21.58
N LEU A 293 -2.32 34.49 20.41
CA LEU A 293 -0.85 34.44 20.25
C LEU A 293 -0.18 35.80 20.45
N ASN A 294 0.07 36.15 21.71
CA ASN A 294 0.91 37.29 22.11
C ASN A 294 2.42 36.96 22.05
N GLY A 295 3.29 37.96 22.27
CA GLY A 295 4.75 37.80 22.16
C GLY A 295 5.33 36.71 23.07
N SER A 296 4.86 36.62 24.32
CA SER A 296 5.28 35.59 25.28
C SER A 296 4.92 34.17 24.80
N ARG A 297 3.71 33.97 24.28
CA ARG A 297 3.26 32.68 23.72
C ARG A 297 4.05 32.30 22.48
N ARG A 298 4.36 33.26 21.61
CA ARG A 298 5.18 33.00 20.40
C ARG A 298 6.60 32.60 20.77
N LEU A 299 7.20 33.21 21.80
CA LEU A 299 8.50 32.81 22.34
C LEU A 299 8.47 31.38 22.89
N ARG A 300 7.44 31.03 23.66
CA ARG A 300 7.26 29.66 24.17
C ARG A 300 7.12 28.64 23.03
N ILE A 301 6.33 28.96 22.01
CA ILE A 301 6.12 28.08 20.85
C ILE A 301 7.43 27.87 20.12
N ALA A 302 8.16 28.96 19.81
CA ALA A 302 9.46 28.92 19.14
C ALA A 302 10.46 28.01 19.87
N ASN A 303 10.58 28.17 21.18
CA ASN A 303 11.44 27.31 22.01
C ASN A 303 10.99 25.84 22.00
N GLY A 304 9.68 25.58 22.03
CA GLY A 304 9.13 24.23 22.01
C GLY A 304 9.23 23.53 20.64
N SER A 305 9.20 24.29 19.53
CA SER A 305 9.34 23.76 18.18
C SER A 305 10.78 23.74 17.65
N GLY A 306 11.75 24.29 18.40
CA GLY A 306 13.13 24.43 17.94
C GLY A 306 13.28 25.41 16.76
N THR A 307 12.42 26.43 16.72
CA THR A 307 12.40 27.45 15.65
C THR A 307 12.58 28.85 16.25
N GLU A 308 12.69 29.86 15.40
CA GLU A 308 12.74 31.25 15.86
C GLU A 308 11.35 31.89 16.00
N VAL A 309 11.25 32.98 16.76
CA VAL A 309 10.01 33.77 16.87
C VAL A 309 9.62 34.37 15.52
N SER A 310 10.60 34.67 14.67
CA SER A 310 10.43 35.12 13.28
C SER A 310 9.67 34.08 12.45
N ASP A 311 10.00 32.79 12.58
CA ASP A 311 9.32 31.67 11.91
C ASP A 311 7.87 31.53 12.36
N VAL A 312 7.62 31.63 13.67
CA VAL A 312 6.26 31.58 14.23
C VAL A 312 5.42 32.76 13.70
N ASN A 313 6.01 33.96 13.61
CA ASN A 313 5.35 35.13 13.04
C ASN A 313 5.01 34.94 11.55
N LYS A 314 5.95 34.38 10.78
CA LYS A 314 5.77 34.06 9.36
C LYS A 314 4.62 33.07 9.16
N PHE A 315 4.59 32.00 9.95
CA PHE A 315 3.51 31.01 9.92
C PHE A 315 2.16 31.64 10.25
N VAL A 316 2.05 32.40 11.34
CA VAL A 316 0.78 33.05 11.74
C VAL A 316 0.26 33.96 10.63
N LYS A 317 1.15 34.70 9.95
CA LYS A 317 0.78 35.54 8.80
C LYS A 317 0.25 34.72 7.63
N GLN A 318 0.96 33.64 7.26
CA GLN A 318 0.55 32.72 6.19
C GLN A 318 -0.80 32.05 6.49
N PHE A 319 -1.03 31.65 7.75
CA PHE A 319 -2.30 31.09 8.19
C PHE A 319 -3.46 32.09 8.04
N VAL A 320 -3.27 33.34 8.47
CA VAL A 320 -4.30 34.39 8.36
C VAL A 320 -4.59 34.72 6.88
N GLU A 321 -3.57 34.73 6.01
CA GLU A 321 -3.75 34.91 4.57
C GLU A 321 -4.53 33.74 3.95
N SER A 322 -4.20 32.49 4.33
CA SER A 322 -4.92 31.29 3.89
C SER A 322 -6.38 31.29 4.36
N GLN A 323 -6.62 31.70 5.61
CA GLN A 323 -7.96 31.85 6.16
C GLN A 323 -8.79 32.90 5.39
N LYS A 324 -8.18 34.02 5.01
CA LYS A 324 -8.83 35.06 4.17
C LYS A 324 -9.14 34.53 2.76
N MET A 325 -8.21 33.79 2.15
CA MET A 325 -8.40 33.21 0.83
C MET A 325 -9.54 32.18 0.83
N MET A 326 -9.58 31.26 1.80
CA MET A 326 -10.67 30.31 1.95
C MET A 326 -12.01 30.99 2.23
N SER A 327 -12.03 32.03 3.07
CA SER A 327 -13.24 32.82 3.31
C SER A 327 -13.75 33.48 2.02
N LYS A 328 -12.85 34.00 1.17
CA LYS A 328 -13.22 34.55 -0.14
C LYS A 328 -13.72 33.47 -1.10
N MET A 329 -13.07 32.31 -1.15
CA MET A 329 -13.45 31.19 -2.02
C MET A 329 -14.84 30.63 -1.65
N MET A 330 -15.14 30.50 -0.36
CA MET A 330 -16.48 30.10 0.12
C MET A 330 -17.56 31.14 -0.21
N LYS A 331 -17.23 32.44 -0.13
CA LYS A 331 -18.14 33.51 -0.56
C LYS A 331 -18.36 33.54 -2.07
N MET A 332 -17.36 33.15 -2.86
CA MET A 332 -17.42 33.12 -4.31
C MET A 332 -18.12 31.85 -4.84
N GLY A 333 -18.01 30.71 -4.14
CA GLY A 333 -18.74 29.48 -4.46
C GLY A 333 -20.24 29.47 -4.09
N MET A 334 -20.72 30.49 -3.37
CA MET A 334 -22.15 30.75 -3.10
C MET A 334 -22.75 31.82 -4.02
N GLY A 335 -21.93 32.44 -4.90
CA GLY A 335 -22.34 33.51 -5.80
C GLY A 335 -22.50 33.04 -7.24
N LYS A 336 -23.77 32.91 -7.69
CA LYS A 336 -24.22 32.81 -9.10
C LYS A 336 -23.24 32.16 -10.08
N GLY A 337 -23.32 30.82 -10.15
CA GLY A 337 -22.86 30.04 -11.28
C GLY A 337 -21.48 29.39 -11.09
N GLY A 338 -21.48 28.11 -10.72
CA GLY A 338 -20.31 27.25 -10.91
C GLY A 338 -19.90 26.42 -9.70
N PHE A 339 -19.70 25.13 -9.97
CA PHE A 339 -18.99 24.14 -9.16
C PHE A 339 -19.59 23.75 -7.81
N ASN A 340 -20.48 22.76 -7.85
CA ASN A 340 -20.70 21.85 -6.74
C ASN A 340 -19.54 20.82 -6.72
N PRO A 341 -18.60 20.86 -5.76
CA PRO A 341 -17.46 19.93 -5.72
C PRO A 341 -17.89 18.52 -5.29
N PHE A 342 -19.13 18.36 -4.82
CA PHE A 342 -19.77 17.09 -4.58
C PHE A 342 -20.72 16.81 -5.72
N GLY A 343 -20.23 16.10 -6.75
CA GLY A 343 -21.01 15.64 -7.88
C GLY A 343 -22.31 14.96 -7.43
N GLY A 344 -23.39 15.72 -7.52
CA GLY A 344 -24.77 15.27 -7.39
C GLY A 344 -25.53 15.75 -8.62
N GLY A 345 -25.09 15.31 -9.79
CA GLY A 345 -25.86 15.46 -11.02
C GLY A 345 -27.06 14.53 -10.93
N GLY A 346 -28.18 15.06 -10.42
CA GLY A 346 -29.46 14.40 -10.52
C GLY A 346 -29.83 14.25 -11.99
N MET A 347 -29.77 13.03 -12.52
CA MET A 347 -30.52 12.65 -13.71
C MET A 347 -32.00 12.77 -13.36
N ARG A 348 -32.59 13.88 -13.79
CA ARG A 348 -34.02 14.05 -13.91
C ARG A 348 -34.37 13.52 -15.30
N PHE A 349 -35.03 12.38 -15.38
CA PHE A 349 -35.67 11.94 -16.62
C PHE A 349 -36.86 12.86 -16.92
N PRO A 350 -36.96 13.36 -18.16
CA PRO A 350 -38.27 13.43 -18.78
C PRO A 350 -38.22 12.94 -20.23
N PHE A 351 -38.97 11.86 -20.49
CA PHE A 351 -39.34 11.28 -21.79
C PHE A 351 -38.22 10.60 -22.59
#